data_AF-A0A955RDS6-F1
#
_entry.id   AF-A0A955RDS6-F1
#
_cell.length_a   1.000
_cell.length_b   1.000
_cell.length_c   1.000
_cell.angle_alpha   90.00
_cell.angle_beta   90.00
_cell.angle_gamma   90.00
#
_symmetry.space_group_name_H-M   'P 1'
#
loop_
_entity.id
_entity.type
_entity.pdbx_description
1 polymer ?
#
loop_
_entity_poly.entity_id
_entity_poly.type
_entity_poly.pdbx_seq_one_letter_code
_entity_poly.pdbx_strand_id
1 'polypeptide(L)'
;VEYWEQDPCAPDVYDDDMIQLSGGVRIRSIKREEKGGGYGVTVEARFEVGEYQVVILSAKDSGGLDRWLRDERYHIPEGAEEVLRPYVQAGTKFFVAKVNPDKVRFVDGRAVLSPLRMHYDTDTFQLPVRLGLLNSHGQQDLIVHLLARNQRYEVANYDNAFIPTNLRVRDEVRESFASFYDSVFREVARPGTVVTEYSWDASSCDPCPLPPLDGSDLATLGGDVMRGGVENAYGWTLTRLHYRYGPEGLKEDLVFRAAPPVIGGRGMPDVSGELSERSAQPSGSNQFQGRYVILHPWDGALACEHPTRGRWGGPGGDKALTAGSSLGGGVARASRPLPELLLDGFGDVRPRDPAKKPPPAGGIPELEE
;
A
#
# COMPACT_ATOMS: atom_id res chain seq x y z
N VAL A 1 -16.40 7.18 -1.97
CA VAL A 1 -16.76 8.47 -1.34
C VAL A 1 -18.15 8.84 -1.81
N GLU A 2 -18.96 9.44 -0.94
CA GLU A 2 -20.33 9.84 -1.24
C GLU A 2 -20.48 11.34 -1.04
N TYR A 3 -21.12 12.02 -1.99
CA TYR A 3 -21.52 13.42 -1.85
C TYR A 3 -23.01 13.56 -1.99
N TRP A 4 -23.61 14.33 -1.09
CA TRP A 4 -25.03 14.61 -1.05
C TRP A 4 -25.25 16.06 -1.42
N GLU A 5 -26.14 16.30 -2.39
CA GLU A 5 -26.60 17.65 -2.67
C GLU A 5 -27.36 18.13 -1.43
N GLN A 6 -26.86 19.19 -0.81
CA GLN A 6 -27.48 19.83 0.35
C GLN A 6 -28.79 20.49 -0.07
N ASP A 7 -29.69 20.72 0.89
CA ASP A 7 -30.96 21.40 0.63
C ASP A 7 -30.70 22.70 -0.15
N PRO A 8 -31.20 22.81 -1.41
CA PRO A 8 -31.00 24.00 -2.24
C PRO A 8 -31.55 25.29 -1.63
N CYS A 9 -32.32 25.18 -0.54
CA CYS A 9 -32.95 26.28 0.19
C CYS A 9 -32.33 26.55 1.58
N ALA A 10 -31.30 25.79 2.03
CA ALA A 10 -30.71 25.97 3.36
C ALA A 10 -29.69 27.13 3.45
N PRO A 11 -29.60 27.83 4.60
CA PRO A 11 -28.55 28.81 4.89
C PRO A 11 -27.21 28.13 5.28
N ASP A 12 -26.08 28.78 4.98
CA ASP A 12 -24.73 28.23 5.24
C ASP A 12 -24.39 28.23 6.75
N VAL A 13 -23.89 27.11 7.28
CA VAL A 13 -23.42 26.97 8.69
C VAL A 13 -22.10 26.18 8.70
N TYR A 14 -21.09 26.64 9.46
CA TYR A 14 -19.80 25.98 9.65
C TYR A 14 -19.63 25.56 11.12
N ASP A 15 -19.17 24.34 11.36
CA ASP A 15 -18.78 23.81 12.68
C ASP A 15 -17.48 23.00 12.53
N ASP A 16 -16.52 23.20 13.44
CA ASP A 16 -15.17 22.60 13.40
C ASP A 16 -14.76 22.25 14.83
N ASP A 17 -14.42 20.98 15.12
CA ASP A 17 -13.69 20.61 16.35
C ASP A 17 -13.05 19.19 16.26
N MET A 18 -11.78 19.11 16.68
CA MET A 18 -10.90 17.92 16.72
C MET A 18 -10.32 17.73 18.14
N ILE A 19 -10.10 16.48 18.60
CA ILE A 19 -9.41 16.16 19.88
C ILE A 19 -8.39 15.01 19.73
N GLN A 20 -7.21 15.16 20.35
CA GLN A 20 -6.08 14.20 20.52
C GLN A 20 -6.07 13.51 21.90
N LEU A 21 -5.32 12.39 22.07
CA LEU A 21 -4.18 12.20 23.03
C LEU A 21 -3.73 10.70 23.21
N SER A 22 -2.66 10.47 24.00
CA SER A 22 -1.44 9.65 23.77
C SER A 22 -1.05 8.56 24.82
N GLY A 23 0.01 7.75 24.50
CA GLY A 23 1.04 7.14 25.41
C GLY A 23 0.90 5.65 25.82
N GLY A 24 1.91 4.77 26.07
CA GLY A 24 3.39 4.68 25.92
C GLY A 24 4.02 3.51 26.77
N VAL A 25 5.29 3.12 26.49
CA VAL A 25 6.36 2.44 27.33
C VAL A 25 7.05 1.13 26.79
N ARG A 26 8.40 1.06 26.96
CA ARG A 26 9.47 0.13 26.46
C ARG A 26 10.05 -0.84 27.52
N ILE A 27 10.79 -1.90 27.11
CA ILE A 27 12.04 -2.45 27.76
C ILE A 27 13.02 -3.08 26.70
N ARG A 28 14.31 -3.21 27.11
CA ARG A 28 15.64 -3.35 26.45
C ARG A 28 16.13 -4.75 25.97
N SER A 29 17.28 -4.69 25.27
CA SER A 29 18.12 -5.70 24.56
C SER A 29 19.16 -6.48 25.39
N ILE A 30 19.85 -7.48 24.77
CA ILE A 30 21.34 -7.70 24.72
C ILE A 30 21.77 -8.98 23.93
N LYS A 31 22.79 -8.79 23.05
CA LYS A 31 23.95 -9.58 22.52
C LYS A 31 23.88 -10.99 21.85
N ARG A 32 24.92 -11.18 21.00
CA ARG A 32 25.26 -12.17 19.96
C ARG A 32 26.61 -12.86 20.24
N GLU A 33 26.78 -14.09 19.73
CA GLU A 33 27.98 -14.85 19.22
C GLU A 33 27.79 -16.37 19.51
N GLU A 34 28.31 -17.39 18.81
CA GLU A 34 29.16 -17.57 17.61
C GLU A 34 28.98 -19.02 17.05
N LYS A 35 29.28 -19.18 15.74
CA LYS A 35 29.83 -20.31 14.93
C LYS A 35 29.35 -21.79 14.94
N GLY A 36 29.29 -22.29 13.69
CA GLY A 36 29.64 -23.66 13.23
C GLY A 36 28.45 -24.45 12.70
N GLY A 37 28.44 -25.12 11.54
CA GLY A 37 29.38 -25.39 10.44
C GLY A 37 28.69 -26.33 9.43
N GLY A 38 29.32 -26.62 8.28
CA GLY A 38 28.99 -27.78 7.42
C GLY A 38 28.69 -27.50 5.94
N TYR A 39 28.07 -26.37 5.59
CA TYR A 39 27.56 -26.15 4.22
C TYR A 39 28.00 -24.83 3.56
N GLY A 40 28.95 -24.11 4.15
CA GLY A 40 29.25 -22.73 3.74
C GLY A 40 28.18 -21.72 4.14
N VAL A 41 27.26 -22.12 5.03
CA VAL A 41 26.22 -21.31 5.67
C VAL A 41 26.68 -20.91 7.08
N THR A 42 26.45 -19.66 7.47
CA THR A 42 26.75 -19.12 8.80
C THR A 42 25.46 -18.65 9.46
N VAL A 43 25.19 -19.14 10.67
CA VAL A 43 24.11 -18.61 11.52
C VAL A 43 24.59 -17.32 12.17
N GLU A 44 23.97 -16.20 11.83
CA GLU A 44 24.34 -14.86 12.31
C GLU A 44 23.63 -14.51 13.62
N ALA A 45 22.39 -14.95 13.76
CA ALA A 45 21.56 -14.79 14.94
C ALA A 45 20.43 -15.84 14.97
N ARG A 46 19.93 -16.17 16.16
CA ARG A 46 18.75 -17.00 16.37
C ARG A 46 17.97 -16.45 17.57
N PHE A 47 16.65 -16.33 17.43
CA PHE A 47 15.77 -15.85 18.50
C PHE A 47 14.33 -16.28 18.27
N GLU A 48 13.50 -16.24 19.31
CA GLU A 48 12.04 -16.44 19.18
C GLU A 48 11.31 -15.10 19.33
N VAL A 49 10.26 -14.90 18.53
CA VAL A 49 9.38 -13.73 18.62
C VAL A 49 7.95 -14.17 18.27
N GLY A 50 7.00 -13.95 19.18
CA GLY A 50 5.62 -14.44 19.01
C GLY A 50 5.57 -15.96 18.80
N GLU A 51 4.95 -16.37 17.71
CA GLU A 51 4.86 -17.75 17.23
C GLU A 51 6.05 -18.21 16.38
N TYR A 52 7.07 -17.36 16.18
CA TYR A 52 8.18 -17.62 15.26
C TYR A 52 9.48 -18.01 15.96
N GLN A 53 10.17 -18.99 15.38
CA GLN A 53 11.58 -19.27 15.64
C GLN A 53 12.41 -18.75 14.46
N VAL A 54 13.14 -17.66 14.68
CA VAL A 54 13.87 -16.93 13.66
C VAL A 54 15.34 -17.31 13.67
N VAL A 55 15.91 -17.50 12.49
CA VAL A 55 17.34 -17.63 12.24
C VAL A 55 17.75 -16.66 11.14
N ILE A 56 18.79 -15.88 11.39
CA ILE A 56 19.43 -15.03 10.38
C ILE A 56 20.64 -15.77 9.85
N LEU A 57 20.73 -15.94 8.53
CA LEU A 57 21.78 -16.70 7.88
C LEU A 57 22.59 -15.83 6.92
N SER A 58 23.84 -16.18 6.71
CA SER A 58 24.59 -15.83 5.50
C SER A 58 25.11 -17.10 4.84
N ALA A 59 25.37 -17.05 3.54
CA ALA A 59 25.87 -18.20 2.79
C ALA A 59 26.97 -17.76 1.81
N LYS A 60 27.88 -18.68 1.51
CA LYS A 60 28.90 -18.53 0.45
C LYS A 60 28.53 -19.23 -0.84
N ASP A 61 27.57 -20.16 -0.78
CA ASP A 61 27.10 -20.98 -1.89
C ASP A 61 25.59 -21.21 -1.76
N SER A 62 24.85 -21.03 -2.86
CA SER A 62 23.39 -21.19 -2.87
C SER A 62 22.96 -22.65 -2.71
N GLY A 63 23.73 -23.59 -3.25
CA GLY A 63 23.46 -25.03 -3.07
C GLY A 63 23.67 -25.46 -1.62
N GLY A 64 24.69 -24.91 -0.96
CA GLY A 64 24.93 -25.07 0.48
C GLY A 64 23.78 -24.53 1.33
N LEU A 65 23.23 -23.37 0.98
CA LEU A 65 22.07 -22.80 1.65
C LEU A 65 20.81 -23.66 1.47
N ASP A 66 20.51 -24.10 0.25
CA ASP A 66 19.36 -24.98 -0.02
C ASP A 66 19.45 -26.29 0.77
N ARG A 67 20.61 -26.96 0.77
CA ARG A 67 20.82 -28.18 1.55
C ARG A 67 20.64 -27.96 3.05
N TRP A 68 21.23 -26.88 3.60
CA TRP A 68 21.06 -26.56 5.02
C TRP A 68 19.58 -26.35 5.39
N LEU A 69 18.81 -25.64 4.54
CA LEU A 69 17.38 -25.43 4.77
C LEU A 69 16.59 -26.75 4.74
N ARG A 70 16.90 -27.65 3.80
CA ARG A 70 16.25 -28.97 3.72
C ARG A 70 16.59 -29.86 4.92
N ASP A 71 17.85 -29.88 5.34
CA ASP A 71 18.29 -30.62 6.53
C ASP A 71 17.61 -30.12 7.80
N GLU A 72 17.43 -28.79 7.90
CA GLU A 72 16.65 -28.14 8.94
C GLU A 72 15.13 -28.28 8.77
N ARG A 73 14.67 -29.13 7.85
CA ARG A 73 13.25 -29.47 7.62
C ARG A 73 12.38 -28.30 7.15
N TYR A 74 12.97 -27.29 6.51
CA TYR A 74 12.18 -26.28 5.79
C TYR A 74 11.61 -26.88 4.51
N HIS A 75 10.37 -26.50 4.18
CA HIS A 75 9.75 -26.88 2.91
C HIS A 75 10.21 -25.91 1.82
N ILE A 76 11.22 -26.32 1.05
CA ILE A 76 11.82 -25.52 0.00
C ILE A 76 11.39 -26.06 -1.38
N PRO A 77 10.75 -25.24 -2.24
CA PRO A 77 10.37 -25.63 -3.59
C PRO A 77 11.57 -26.10 -4.43
N GLU A 78 11.31 -26.87 -5.48
CA GLU A 78 12.32 -27.16 -6.49
C GLU A 78 12.76 -25.87 -7.21
N GLY A 79 14.02 -25.81 -7.64
CA GLY A 79 14.57 -24.63 -8.32
C GLY A 79 15.00 -23.48 -7.38
N ALA A 80 14.83 -23.62 -6.05
CA ALA A 80 15.20 -22.58 -5.10
C ALA A 80 16.69 -22.18 -5.16
N GLU A 81 17.59 -23.13 -5.44
CA GLU A 81 19.03 -22.84 -5.56
C GLU A 81 19.31 -21.74 -6.60
N GLU A 82 18.66 -21.79 -7.76
CA GLU A 82 18.87 -20.82 -8.84
C GLU A 82 18.40 -19.42 -8.43
N VAL A 83 17.25 -19.34 -7.77
CA VAL A 83 16.70 -18.06 -7.28
C VAL A 83 17.50 -17.50 -6.11
N LEU A 84 18.06 -18.35 -5.24
CA LEU A 84 18.90 -17.94 -4.11
C LEU A 84 20.29 -17.42 -4.53
N ARG A 85 20.83 -17.93 -5.64
CA ARG A 85 22.18 -17.61 -6.15
C ARG A 85 22.50 -16.11 -6.24
N PRO A 86 21.69 -15.25 -6.89
CA PRO A 86 21.99 -13.83 -6.96
C PRO A 86 22.06 -13.16 -5.58
N TYR A 87 21.22 -13.57 -4.61
CA TYR A 87 21.25 -13.02 -3.26
C TYR A 87 22.50 -13.42 -2.49
N VAL A 88 22.93 -14.69 -2.64
CA VAL A 88 24.18 -15.19 -2.05
C VAL A 88 25.38 -14.45 -2.64
N GLN A 89 25.42 -14.27 -3.96
CA GLN A 89 26.48 -13.53 -4.65
C GLN A 89 26.53 -12.06 -4.25
N ALA A 90 25.36 -11.45 -3.98
CA ALA A 90 25.25 -10.10 -3.45
C ALA A 90 25.59 -9.99 -1.93
N GLY A 91 25.92 -11.11 -1.27
CA GLY A 91 26.25 -11.12 0.16
C GLY A 91 25.05 -10.88 1.09
N THR A 92 23.83 -11.08 0.59
CA THR A 92 22.58 -10.84 1.33
C THR A 92 22.47 -11.78 2.54
N LYS A 93 21.80 -11.29 3.60
CA LYS A 93 21.43 -12.12 4.76
C LYS A 93 20.02 -12.68 4.58
N PHE A 94 19.80 -13.91 4.99
CA PHE A 94 18.50 -14.57 4.88
C PHE A 94 17.81 -14.58 6.25
N PHE A 95 16.66 -13.93 6.32
CA PHE A 95 15.75 -14.02 7.46
C PHE A 95 14.85 -15.25 7.25
N VAL A 96 14.98 -16.26 8.12
CA VAL A 96 14.21 -17.50 8.02
C VAL A 96 13.44 -17.71 9.30
N ALA A 97 12.13 -17.96 9.21
CA ALA A 97 11.26 -18.15 10.35
C ALA A 97 10.49 -19.48 10.26
N LYS A 98 10.58 -20.31 11.30
CA LYS A 98 9.67 -21.45 11.51
C LYS A 98 8.49 -21.02 12.36
N VAL A 99 7.30 -21.45 11.99
CA VAL A 99 6.07 -21.21 12.76
C VAL A 99 5.89 -22.34 13.77
N ASN A 100 5.66 -21.97 15.04
CA ASN A 100 5.28 -22.90 16.09
C ASN A 100 3.75 -23.03 16.13
N PRO A 101 3.16 -24.16 15.70
CA PRO A 101 1.71 -24.33 15.62
C PRO A 101 1.02 -24.24 16.98
N ASP A 102 1.71 -24.54 18.08
CA ASP A 102 1.14 -24.47 19.45
C ASP A 102 0.92 -23.01 19.90
N LYS A 103 1.54 -22.05 19.21
CA LYS A 103 1.44 -20.61 19.50
C LYS A 103 0.58 -19.86 18.47
N VAL A 104 0.05 -20.55 17.46
CA VAL A 104 -0.73 -19.94 16.38
C VAL A 104 -2.21 -19.84 16.76
N ARG A 105 -2.83 -18.70 16.46
CA ARG A 105 -4.28 -18.54 16.54
C ARG A 105 -4.93 -19.04 15.26
N PHE A 106 -5.97 -19.86 15.38
CA PHE A 106 -6.81 -20.26 14.25
C PHE A 106 -8.13 -19.48 14.24
N VAL A 107 -8.52 -18.97 13.09
CA VAL A 107 -9.81 -18.32 12.83
C VAL A 107 -10.40 -18.96 11.58
N ASP A 108 -11.62 -19.50 11.68
CA ASP A 108 -12.33 -20.18 10.57
C ASP A 108 -11.48 -21.28 9.89
N GLY A 109 -10.75 -22.06 10.70
CA GLY A 109 -9.90 -23.15 10.21
C GLY A 109 -8.60 -22.69 9.54
N ARG A 110 -8.28 -21.39 9.57
CA ARG A 110 -7.05 -20.83 9.01
C ARG A 110 -6.14 -20.30 10.12
N ALA A 111 -4.85 -20.60 10.00
CA ALA A 111 -3.81 -20.02 10.83
C ALA A 111 -3.74 -18.50 10.56
N VAL A 112 -3.82 -17.69 11.61
CA VAL A 112 -3.60 -16.25 11.57
C VAL A 112 -2.25 -15.98 12.21
N LEU A 113 -1.33 -15.43 11.42
CA LEU A 113 0.03 -15.16 11.84
C LEU A 113 0.26 -13.67 12.10
N SER A 114 1.05 -13.36 13.12
CA SER A 114 1.46 -12.01 13.49
C SER A 114 2.40 -11.44 12.43
N PRO A 115 2.25 -10.16 12.01
CA PRO A 115 3.19 -9.54 11.09
C PRO A 115 4.62 -9.51 11.64
N LEU A 116 5.60 -9.80 10.78
CA LEU A 116 7.02 -9.68 11.10
C LEU A 116 7.53 -8.29 10.75
N ARG A 117 8.17 -7.62 11.72
CA ARG A 117 8.83 -6.34 11.52
C ARG A 117 10.35 -6.51 11.60
N MET A 118 11.06 -6.01 10.60
CA MET A 118 12.53 -6.02 10.55
C MET A 118 13.05 -4.68 10.06
N HIS A 119 14.26 -4.32 10.47
CA HIS A 119 14.97 -3.14 10.00
C HIS A 119 16.43 -3.51 9.74
N TYR A 120 17.01 -2.91 8.71
CA TYR A 120 18.41 -3.07 8.35
C TYR A 120 18.85 -1.85 7.55
N ASP A 121 20.15 -1.57 7.60
CA ASP A 121 20.76 -0.51 6.80
C ASP A 121 21.16 -1.07 5.43
N THR A 122 20.93 -0.31 4.37
CA THR A 122 21.32 -0.67 3.01
C THR A 122 21.50 0.58 2.15
N ASP A 123 22.45 0.52 1.22
CA ASP A 123 22.67 1.59 0.24
C ASP A 123 21.63 1.54 -0.90
N THR A 124 20.87 0.45 -1.02
CA THR A 124 19.89 0.24 -2.09
C THR A 124 18.49 0.06 -1.52
N PHE A 125 17.58 0.97 -1.85
CA PHE A 125 16.19 0.85 -1.44
C PHE A 125 15.45 -0.12 -2.35
N GLN A 126 15.39 -1.39 -1.95
CA GLN A 126 14.76 -2.47 -2.73
C GLN A 126 13.92 -3.39 -1.86
N LEU A 127 12.94 -4.05 -2.47
CA LEU A 127 12.12 -5.07 -1.84
C LEU A 127 12.36 -6.44 -2.51
N PRO A 128 13.07 -7.36 -1.83
CA PRO A 128 13.27 -8.72 -2.32
C PRO A 128 11.96 -9.53 -2.33
N VAL A 129 11.44 -9.83 -3.51
CA VAL A 129 10.13 -10.52 -3.70
C VAL A 129 10.22 -11.77 -4.56
N ARG A 130 11.33 -11.98 -5.28
CA ARG A 130 11.43 -13.14 -6.20
C ARG A 130 11.37 -14.49 -5.48
N LEU A 131 11.81 -14.57 -4.23
CA LEU A 131 11.68 -15.79 -3.43
C LEU A 131 10.22 -16.20 -3.21
N GLY A 132 9.28 -15.24 -3.23
CA GLY A 132 7.86 -15.51 -3.15
C GLY A 132 7.30 -16.23 -4.38
N LEU A 133 7.89 -16.02 -5.57
CA LEU A 133 7.44 -16.66 -6.82
C LEU A 133 7.54 -18.18 -6.78
N LEU A 134 8.55 -18.72 -6.11
CA LEU A 134 8.77 -20.16 -5.99
C LEU A 134 7.61 -20.88 -5.29
N ASN A 135 6.85 -20.15 -4.47
CA ASN A 135 5.68 -20.67 -3.75
C ASN A 135 4.35 -20.20 -4.37
N SER A 136 4.38 -19.40 -5.43
CA SER A 136 3.17 -18.88 -6.05
C SER A 136 2.49 -19.95 -6.91
N HIS A 137 1.19 -20.13 -6.70
CA HIS A 137 0.34 -20.98 -7.54
C HIS A 137 -0.26 -20.24 -8.76
N GLY A 138 0.18 -19.01 -9.04
CA GLY A 138 -0.33 -18.22 -10.17
C GLY A 138 -0.06 -16.73 -10.04
N GLN A 139 -1.08 -15.92 -10.32
CA GLN A 139 -1.01 -14.48 -10.07
C GLN A 139 -1.22 -14.19 -8.59
N GLN A 140 -0.47 -13.21 -8.09
CA GLN A 140 -0.58 -12.72 -6.72
C GLN A 140 -0.50 -11.20 -6.68
N ASP A 141 -1.19 -10.62 -5.70
CA ASP A 141 -1.22 -9.20 -5.43
C ASP A 141 -0.20 -8.85 -4.34
N LEU A 142 0.76 -8.00 -4.69
CA LEU A 142 1.70 -7.40 -3.75
C LEU A 142 1.31 -5.95 -3.50
N ILE A 143 1.10 -5.66 -2.23
CA ILE A 143 0.83 -4.33 -1.72
C ILE A 143 2.05 -3.82 -0.97
N VAL A 144 2.56 -2.67 -1.37
CA VAL A 144 3.68 -2.00 -0.71
C VAL A 144 3.21 -0.64 -0.19
N HIS A 145 3.41 -0.40 1.10
CA HIS A 145 3.27 0.92 1.71
C HIS A 145 4.66 1.46 2.01
N LEU A 146 4.97 2.62 1.45
CA LEU A 146 6.24 3.31 1.61
C LEU A 146 5.98 4.58 2.43
N LEU A 147 6.74 4.77 3.51
CA LEU A 147 6.71 5.98 4.33
C LEU A 147 8.07 6.65 4.25
N ALA A 148 8.11 7.89 3.80
CA ALA A 148 9.34 8.67 3.72
C ALA A 148 9.09 10.16 3.96
N ARG A 149 10.09 10.88 4.47
CA ARG A 149 9.97 12.31 4.76
C ARG A 149 9.85 13.11 3.46
N ASN A 150 8.76 13.85 3.30
CA ASN A 150 8.46 14.77 2.20
C ASN A 150 8.64 14.21 0.78
N GLN A 151 8.68 12.89 0.62
CA GLN A 151 9.11 12.25 -0.61
C GLN A 151 8.25 11.03 -0.92
N ARG A 152 7.67 11.00 -2.13
CA ARG A 152 7.08 9.77 -2.64
C ARG A 152 8.12 8.91 -3.34
N TYR A 153 7.87 7.60 -3.39
CA TYR A 153 8.72 6.67 -4.11
C TYR A 153 7.92 5.93 -5.18
N GLU A 154 8.61 5.55 -6.24
CA GLU A 154 8.07 4.73 -7.32
C GLU A 154 9.12 3.67 -7.70
N VAL A 155 8.74 2.69 -8.52
CA VAL A 155 9.70 1.67 -8.95
C VAL A 155 10.61 2.20 -10.06
N ALA A 156 11.89 1.86 -9.99
CA ALA A 156 12.92 2.32 -10.91
C ALA A 156 13.11 1.38 -12.11
N ASN A 157 12.84 0.09 -11.93
CA ASN A 157 13.12 -0.99 -12.88
C ASN A 157 11.85 -1.65 -13.47
N TYR A 158 10.70 -1.02 -13.28
CA TYR A 158 9.39 -1.45 -13.79
C TYR A 158 8.60 -0.24 -14.30
N ASP A 159 7.57 -0.50 -15.10
CA ASP A 159 6.66 0.56 -15.56
C ASP A 159 5.83 1.07 -14.39
N ASN A 160 5.58 2.38 -14.37
CA ASN A 160 4.74 3.02 -13.35
C ASN A 160 3.44 3.50 -13.97
N ALA A 161 2.33 3.22 -13.29
CA ALA A 161 1.02 3.74 -13.63
C ALA A 161 0.34 4.31 -12.38
N PHE A 162 -0.71 5.09 -12.59
CA PHE A 162 -1.60 5.57 -11.53
C PHE A 162 -2.96 4.94 -11.70
N ILE A 163 -3.61 4.63 -10.59
CA ILE A 163 -5.00 4.17 -10.63
C ILE A 163 -5.90 5.32 -11.15
N PRO A 164 -6.87 5.06 -12.03
CA PRO A 164 -7.91 6.02 -12.39
C PRO A 164 -8.63 6.52 -11.14
N THR A 165 -8.90 7.82 -11.11
CA THR A 165 -9.44 8.49 -9.93
C THR A 165 -10.51 9.51 -10.31
N ASN A 166 -11.23 10.03 -9.33
CA ASN A 166 -12.41 10.89 -9.48
C ASN A 166 -13.43 10.35 -10.49
N LEU A 167 -13.62 9.03 -10.53
CA LEU A 167 -14.65 8.43 -11.37
C LEU A 167 -15.98 8.44 -10.64
N ARG A 168 -17.03 8.97 -11.28
CA ARG A 168 -18.39 8.79 -10.80
C ARG A 168 -18.88 7.38 -11.11
N VAL A 169 -19.49 6.78 -10.11
CA VAL A 169 -19.98 5.41 -10.15
C VAL A 169 -21.43 5.34 -9.71
N ARG A 170 -22.12 4.27 -10.08
CA ARG A 170 -23.47 4.00 -9.59
C ARG A 170 -23.46 3.62 -8.11
N ASP A 171 -24.56 3.93 -7.40
CA ASP A 171 -24.74 3.64 -5.98
C ASP A 171 -24.48 2.16 -5.62
N GLU A 172 -24.88 1.24 -6.50
CA GLU A 172 -24.68 -0.21 -6.35
C GLU A 172 -23.22 -0.63 -6.14
N VAL A 173 -22.23 0.18 -6.55
CA VAL A 173 -20.81 -0.11 -6.34
C VAL A 173 -20.47 -0.26 -4.85
N ARG A 174 -21.16 0.41 -3.94
CA ARG A 174 -20.89 0.30 -2.49
C ARG A 174 -21.10 -1.12 -1.95
N GLU A 175 -21.98 -1.91 -2.57
CA GLU A 175 -22.26 -3.29 -2.17
C GLU A 175 -21.27 -4.31 -2.75
N SER A 176 -20.51 -3.92 -3.78
CA SER A 176 -19.59 -4.80 -4.50
C SER A 176 -18.24 -4.12 -4.78
N PHE A 177 -17.78 -3.27 -3.85
CA PHE A 177 -16.63 -2.40 -4.07
C PHE A 177 -15.37 -3.19 -4.45
N ALA A 178 -15.10 -4.32 -3.80
CA ALA A 178 -13.94 -5.14 -4.11
C ALA A 178 -13.93 -5.66 -5.57
N SER A 179 -15.08 -6.12 -6.08
CA SER A 179 -15.20 -6.61 -7.47
C SER A 179 -15.11 -5.47 -8.49
N PHE A 180 -15.73 -4.34 -8.17
CA PHE A 180 -15.60 -3.12 -8.97
C PHE A 180 -14.13 -2.65 -9.02
N TYR A 181 -13.46 -2.61 -7.87
CA TYR A 181 -12.06 -2.19 -7.75
C TYR A 181 -11.14 -3.09 -8.56
N ASP A 182 -11.29 -4.41 -8.44
CA ASP A 182 -10.55 -5.39 -9.23
C ASP A 182 -10.72 -5.17 -10.74
N SER A 183 -11.94 -4.80 -11.17
CA SER A 183 -12.22 -4.47 -12.56
C SER A 183 -11.50 -3.19 -13.01
N VAL A 184 -11.54 -2.12 -12.20
CA VAL A 184 -10.78 -0.88 -12.47
C VAL A 184 -9.28 -1.13 -12.51
N PHE A 185 -8.77 -1.92 -11.57
CA PHE A 185 -7.36 -2.25 -11.47
C PHE A 185 -6.88 -3.05 -12.70
N ARG A 186 -7.71 -3.94 -13.26
CA ARG A 186 -7.37 -4.68 -14.49
C ARG A 186 -7.21 -3.80 -15.73
N GLU A 187 -7.81 -2.61 -15.78
CA GLU A 187 -7.62 -1.67 -16.89
C GLU A 187 -6.20 -1.09 -16.92
N VAL A 188 -5.53 -1.04 -15.76
CA VAL A 188 -4.17 -0.48 -15.61
C VAL A 188 -3.10 -1.55 -15.43
N ALA A 189 -3.48 -2.69 -14.85
CA ALA A 189 -2.55 -3.76 -14.52
C ALA A 189 -2.09 -4.49 -15.78
N ARG A 190 -0.79 -4.36 -16.07
CA ARG A 190 -0.11 -5.10 -17.13
C ARG A 190 1.11 -5.80 -16.54
N PRO A 191 1.61 -6.89 -17.14
CA PRO A 191 2.86 -7.52 -16.72
C PRO A 191 3.98 -6.46 -16.66
N GLY A 192 4.66 -6.35 -15.52
CA GLY A 192 5.72 -5.37 -15.33
C GLY A 192 5.27 -3.94 -14.99
N THR A 193 3.98 -3.69 -14.75
CA THR A 193 3.48 -2.38 -14.32
C THR A 193 3.12 -2.38 -12.83
N VAL A 194 3.71 -1.45 -12.08
CA VAL A 194 3.38 -1.17 -10.68
C VAL A 194 2.49 0.07 -10.62
N VAL A 195 1.37 -0.05 -9.91
CA VAL A 195 0.32 0.97 -9.88
C VAL A 195 0.40 1.73 -8.57
N THR A 196 0.47 3.07 -8.64
CA THR A 196 0.30 3.94 -7.49
C THR A 196 -1.18 4.16 -7.23
N GLU A 197 -1.64 3.78 -6.03
CA GLU A 197 -3.04 3.90 -5.60
C GLU A 197 -3.24 5.08 -4.64
N TYR A 198 -2.19 5.48 -3.93
CA TYR A 198 -2.20 6.58 -2.98
C TYR A 198 -0.80 7.20 -2.86
N SER A 199 -0.73 8.53 -2.75
CA SER A 199 0.49 9.27 -2.42
C SER A 199 0.13 10.62 -1.80
N TRP A 200 0.18 10.71 -0.46
CA TRP A 200 -0.19 11.93 0.27
C TRP A 200 0.70 12.11 1.50
N ASP A 201 0.73 13.32 2.05
CA ASP A 201 1.11 13.53 3.45
C ASP A 201 0.31 12.60 4.38
N ALA A 202 0.98 11.97 5.34
CA ALA A 202 0.42 10.94 6.20
C ALA A 202 -0.52 11.51 7.27
N SER A 203 -0.45 12.81 7.55
CA SER A 203 -1.29 13.50 8.55
C SER A 203 -2.57 14.11 7.99
N SER A 204 -2.82 14.03 6.68
CA SER A 204 -4.01 14.63 6.05
C SER A 204 -4.43 13.93 4.75
N CYS A 205 -5.64 14.23 4.31
CA CYS A 205 -6.24 13.81 3.03
C CYS A 205 -7.46 14.68 2.70
N ASP A 206 -7.92 14.64 1.45
CA ASP A 206 -9.16 15.30 1.03
C ASP A 206 -9.93 14.46 -0.03
N PRO A 207 -11.10 13.89 0.32
CA PRO A 207 -11.60 13.70 1.69
C PRO A 207 -10.82 12.59 2.40
N CYS A 208 -10.93 12.56 3.73
CA CYS A 208 -10.41 11.48 4.57
C CYS A 208 -11.52 10.48 4.94
N PRO A 209 -11.64 9.32 4.28
CA PRO A 209 -12.63 8.32 4.67
C PRO A 209 -12.31 7.63 6.00
N LEU A 210 -11.04 7.68 6.42
CA LEU A 210 -10.54 7.19 7.69
C LEU A 210 -9.64 8.26 8.31
N PRO A 211 -9.45 8.27 9.65
CA PRO A 211 -8.47 9.14 10.29
C PRO A 211 -7.09 9.00 9.63
N PRO A 212 -6.36 10.11 9.41
CA PRO A 212 -4.96 10.07 8.99
C PRO A 212 -4.07 9.34 10.00
N LEU A 213 -2.85 9.00 9.59
CA LEU A 213 -1.89 8.35 10.49
C LEU A 213 -1.48 9.29 11.62
N ASP A 214 -1.28 8.72 12.80
CA ASP A 214 -0.71 9.43 13.94
C ASP A 214 0.74 8.99 14.25
N GLY A 215 1.34 9.58 15.30
CA GLY A 215 2.70 9.21 15.71
C GLY A 215 2.83 7.75 16.17
N SER A 216 1.76 7.16 16.71
CA SER A 216 1.74 5.76 17.16
C SER A 216 1.69 4.79 15.98
N ASP A 217 0.95 5.14 14.93
CA ASP A 217 0.95 4.41 13.67
C ASP A 217 2.35 4.42 13.05
N LEU A 218 2.97 5.60 12.97
CA LEU A 218 4.33 5.71 12.43
C LEU A 218 5.36 4.96 13.26
N ALA A 219 5.27 4.99 14.59
CA ALA A 219 6.12 4.19 15.46
C ALA A 219 5.93 2.68 15.18
N THR A 220 4.70 2.23 14.99
CA THR A 220 4.40 0.83 14.64
C THR A 220 5.02 0.45 13.29
N LEU A 221 4.92 1.33 12.31
CA LEU A 221 5.40 1.16 10.94
C LEU A 221 6.92 1.39 10.76
N GLY A 222 7.68 1.53 11.85
CA GLY A 222 9.15 1.60 11.84
C GLY A 222 9.74 2.98 12.12
N GLY A 223 8.92 3.99 12.38
CA GLY A 223 9.38 5.31 12.84
C GLY A 223 10.14 5.26 14.17
N ASP A 224 9.93 4.22 14.99
CA ASP A 224 10.60 4.04 16.27
C ASP A 224 12.09 3.70 16.16
N VAL A 225 12.53 3.19 15.01
CA VAL A 225 13.95 2.88 14.72
C VAL A 225 14.64 3.93 13.86
N MET A 226 13.94 4.99 13.44
CA MET A 226 14.51 6.09 12.68
C MET A 226 15.33 7.03 13.58
N ARG A 227 16.44 7.55 13.04
CA ARG A 227 17.21 8.63 13.71
C ARG A 227 16.30 9.85 13.93
N GLY A 228 16.31 10.38 15.15
CA GLY A 228 15.44 11.49 15.56
C GLY A 228 14.03 11.09 16.00
N GLY A 229 13.64 9.82 15.83
CA GLY A 229 12.29 9.35 16.15
C GLY A 229 11.21 9.99 15.27
N VAL A 230 9.95 9.72 15.62
CA VAL A 230 8.78 10.28 14.96
C VAL A 230 7.78 10.76 16.02
N GLU A 231 7.53 12.07 16.04
CA GLU A 231 6.58 12.68 16.98
C GLU A 231 5.17 12.79 16.39
N ASN A 232 5.06 13.07 15.09
CA ASN A 232 3.81 13.19 14.38
C ASN A 232 3.99 12.81 12.90
N ALA A 233 2.87 12.67 12.19
CA ALA A 233 2.84 12.26 10.79
C ALA A 233 3.02 13.37 9.76
N TYR A 234 3.09 14.62 10.22
CA TYR A 234 3.28 15.75 9.32
C TYR A 234 4.66 15.69 8.67
N GLY A 235 4.72 15.94 7.36
CA GLY A 235 5.96 15.88 6.60
C GLY A 235 6.42 14.45 6.29
N TRP A 236 5.60 13.44 6.60
CA TRP A 236 5.77 12.09 6.07
C TRP A 236 4.85 11.90 4.88
N THR A 237 5.35 11.38 3.77
CA THR A 237 4.54 10.96 2.64
C THR A 237 4.31 9.46 2.72
N LEU A 238 3.04 9.04 2.73
CA LEU A 238 2.62 7.67 2.53
C LEU A 238 2.36 7.43 1.04
N THR A 239 3.09 6.49 0.45
CA THR A 239 2.84 6.00 -0.91
C THR A 239 2.38 4.54 -0.86
N ARG A 240 1.26 4.25 -1.52
CA ARG A 240 0.74 2.90 -1.69
C ARG A 240 0.92 2.45 -3.13
N LEU A 241 1.69 1.39 -3.31
CA LEU A 241 1.92 0.72 -4.58
C LEU A 241 1.25 -0.65 -4.59
N HIS A 242 0.70 -1.02 -5.74
CA HIS A 242 0.10 -2.32 -5.98
C HIS A 242 0.70 -2.93 -7.24
N TYR A 243 1.25 -4.13 -7.09
CA TYR A 243 1.77 -4.92 -8.18
C TYR A 243 1.08 -6.28 -8.24
N ARG A 244 0.35 -6.54 -9.33
CA ARG A 244 -0.17 -7.87 -9.64
C ARG A 244 0.77 -8.57 -10.60
N TYR A 245 1.39 -9.64 -10.13
CA TYR A 245 2.39 -10.36 -10.91
C TYR A 245 2.22 -11.88 -10.80
N GLY A 246 2.71 -12.55 -11.83
CA GLY A 246 2.96 -13.99 -11.83
C GLY A 246 4.41 -14.27 -12.24
N PRO A 247 4.75 -15.54 -12.52
CA PRO A 247 6.11 -15.95 -12.90
C PRO A 247 6.73 -15.15 -14.06
N GLU A 248 5.92 -14.68 -15.01
CA GLU A 248 6.41 -13.93 -16.18
C GLU A 248 6.62 -12.42 -15.93
N GLY A 249 5.99 -11.85 -14.89
CA GLY A 249 6.00 -10.41 -14.63
C GLY A 249 7.16 -9.95 -13.75
N LEU A 250 7.55 -10.75 -12.75
CA LEU A 250 8.56 -10.36 -11.75
C LEU A 250 9.94 -10.97 -12.10
N LYS A 251 10.63 -10.34 -13.06
CA LYS A 251 11.99 -10.72 -13.50
C LYS A 251 13.10 -10.35 -12.50
N GLU A 252 12.95 -9.22 -11.82
CA GLU A 252 13.91 -8.65 -10.86
C GLU A 252 13.18 -8.27 -9.56
N ASP A 253 13.93 -8.04 -8.48
CA ASP A 253 13.34 -7.45 -7.28
C ASP A 253 12.93 -5.98 -7.54
N LEU A 254 11.98 -5.47 -6.76
CA LEU A 254 11.55 -4.08 -6.94
C LEU A 254 12.61 -3.15 -6.38
N VAL A 255 13.14 -2.25 -7.21
CA VAL A 255 14.04 -1.18 -6.79
C VAL A 255 13.24 0.12 -6.76
N PHE A 256 13.32 0.87 -5.67
CA PHE A 256 12.59 2.13 -5.52
C PHE A 256 13.48 3.33 -5.81
N ARG A 257 12.88 4.40 -6.31
CA ARG A 257 13.51 5.71 -6.50
C ARG A 257 12.58 6.82 -6.03
N ALA A 258 13.17 7.92 -5.58
CA ALA A 258 12.44 9.16 -5.34
C ALA A 258 11.76 9.62 -6.63
N ALA A 259 10.55 10.15 -6.50
CA ALA A 259 9.76 10.59 -7.65
C ALA A 259 9.07 11.94 -7.40
N PRO A 260 8.84 12.75 -8.46
CA PRO A 260 8.25 14.08 -8.29
C PRO A 260 6.84 14.03 -7.71
N PRO A 261 6.40 15.07 -6.96
CA PRO A 261 5.08 15.09 -6.37
C PRO A 261 3.95 15.04 -7.39
N VAL A 262 2.81 14.52 -6.94
CA VAL A 262 1.64 14.21 -7.78
C VAL A 262 0.35 14.59 -7.07
N ILE A 263 -0.61 15.08 -7.85
CA ILE A 263 -1.94 15.46 -7.40
C ILE A 263 -3.01 14.71 -8.18
N GLY A 264 -4.13 14.37 -7.54
CA GLY A 264 -5.27 13.76 -8.20
C GLY A 264 -6.26 13.12 -7.24
N GLY A 265 -7.53 13.02 -7.62
CA GLY A 265 -8.51 12.33 -6.78
C GLY A 265 -9.05 13.12 -5.60
N ARG A 266 -9.16 14.45 -5.73
CA ARG A 266 -9.51 15.37 -4.62
C ARG A 266 -10.60 16.36 -4.99
N GLY A 267 -11.01 17.18 -4.02
CA GLY A 267 -11.97 18.26 -4.19
C GLY A 267 -13.41 17.79 -4.25
N MET A 268 -14.31 18.77 -4.31
CA MET A 268 -15.76 18.57 -4.35
C MET A 268 -16.26 18.51 -5.80
N PRO A 269 -17.42 17.87 -6.05
CA PRO A 269 -18.10 18.01 -7.32
C PRO A 269 -18.49 19.47 -7.57
N ASP A 270 -18.45 19.90 -8.83
CA ASP A 270 -18.90 21.23 -9.22
C ASP A 270 -20.44 21.33 -9.28
N VAL A 271 -20.95 22.48 -9.71
CA VAL A 271 -22.41 22.73 -9.81
C VAL A 271 -23.14 21.75 -10.73
N SER A 272 -22.43 21.12 -11.68
CA SER A 272 -22.95 20.10 -12.57
C SER A 272 -22.73 18.67 -12.07
N GLY A 273 -22.09 18.52 -10.91
CA GLY A 273 -21.71 17.22 -10.36
C GLY A 273 -20.53 16.60 -11.10
N GLU A 274 -19.68 17.39 -11.74
CA GLU A 274 -18.44 16.92 -12.36
C GLU A 274 -17.27 17.05 -11.38
N LEU A 275 -16.29 16.17 -11.49
CA LEU A 275 -15.06 16.20 -10.69
C LEU A 275 -13.86 16.49 -11.59
N SER A 276 -13.02 17.43 -11.17
CA SER A 276 -11.71 17.69 -11.76
C SER A 276 -10.71 16.58 -11.38
N GLU A 277 -9.43 16.69 -11.76
CA GLU A 277 -8.37 15.80 -11.23
C GLU A 277 -8.63 14.29 -11.41
N ARG A 278 -9.20 13.91 -12.56
CA ARG A 278 -9.53 12.51 -12.94
C ARG A 278 -8.34 11.63 -13.34
N SER A 279 -7.14 12.19 -13.23
CA SER A 279 -5.87 11.52 -13.45
C SER A 279 -4.80 12.17 -12.58
N ALA A 280 -3.71 11.43 -12.35
CA ALA A 280 -2.51 11.95 -11.72
C ALA A 280 -1.87 13.06 -12.56
N GLN A 281 -1.58 14.19 -11.94
CA GLN A 281 -0.92 15.35 -12.56
C GLN A 281 0.33 15.75 -11.75
N PRO A 282 1.37 16.30 -12.40
CA PRO A 282 2.51 16.90 -11.68
C PRO A 282 2.05 18.00 -10.72
N SER A 283 2.68 18.09 -9.55
CA SER A 283 2.34 19.07 -8.51
C SER A 283 3.57 19.50 -7.72
N GLY A 284 3.42 20.55 -6.90
CA GLY A 284 4.40 20.94 -5.88
C GLY A 284 4.30 20.12 -4.58
N SER A 285 3.24 19.32 -4.40
CA SER A 285 3.00 18.52 -3.21
C SER A 285 2.33 17.18 -3.53
N ASN A 286 2.52 16.18 -2.67
CA ASN A 286 1.91 14.85 -2.80
C ASN A 286 0.50 14.87 -2.26
N GLN A 287 -0.49 14.77 -3.15
CA GLN A 287 -1.91 14.83 -2.84
C GLN A 287 -2.68 13.97 -3.86
N PHE A 288 -2.38 12.67 -3.90
CA PHE A 288 -2.99 11.72 -4.82
C PHE A 288 -3.69 10.59 -4.09
N GLN A 289 -4.92 10.26 -4.50
CA GLN A 289 -5.63 9.06 -4.07
C GLN A 289 -6.52 8.51 -5.18
N GLY A 290 -6.67 7.18 -5.25
CA GLY A 290 -7.72 6.54 -6.04
C GLY A 290 -9.10 6.79 -5.43
N ARG A 291 -9.96 7.54 -6.11
CA ARG A 291 -11.28 7.96 -5.61
C ARG A 291 -12.40 7.60 -6.57
N TYR A 292 -13.42 6.95 -6.03
CA TYR A 292 -14.64 6.57 -6.74
C TYR A 292 -15.85 7.17 -6.01
N VAL A 293 -16.68 7.89 -6.75
CA VAL A 293 -17.63 8.87 -6.18
C VAL A 293 -19.06 8.48 -6.53
N ILE A 294 -19.91 8.33 -5.51
CA ILE A 294 -21.37 8.25 -5.67
C ILE A 294 -21.92 9.64 -5.37
N LEU A 295 -22.74 10.17 -6.26
CA LEU A 295 -23.47 11.41 -6.05
C LEU A 295 -24.92 11.10 -5.73
N HIS A 296 -25.45 11.78 -4.72
CA HIS A 296 -26.85 11.73 -4.32
C HIS A 296 -27.47 13.12 -4.55
N PRO A 297 -28.03 13.38 -5.76
CA PRO A 297 -28.74 14.63 -6.04
C PRO A 297 -29.96 14.79 -5.12
N TRP A 298 -30.34 16.04 -4.84
CA TRP A 298 -31.45 16.37 -3.97
C TRP A 298 -32.77 15.96 -4.62
N ASP A 299 -33.45 15.00 -4.01
CA ASP A 299 -34.74 14.45 -4.43
C ASP A 299 -35.92 14.99 -3.61
N GLY A 300 -35.64 15.82 -2.58
CA GLY A 300 -36.65 16.46 -1.74
C GLY A 300 -37.42 17.60 -2.44
N ALA A 301 -38.51 18.02 -1.81
CA ALA A 301 -39.29 19.18 -2.27
C ALA A 301 -38.47 20.47 -2.15
N LEU A 302 -38.59 21.37 -3.13
CA LEU A 302 -37.96 22.69 -3.11
C LEU A 302 -38.92 23.67 -2.44
N ALA A 303 -38.57 24.13 -1.23
CA ALA A 303 -39.43 24.97 -0.40
C ALA A 303 -39.23 26.48 -0.60
N CYS A 304 -38.32 26.89 -1.49
CA CYS A 304 -37.96 28.29 -1.75
C CYS A 304 -38.13 28.65 -3.24
N GLU A 305 -38.33 29.94 -3.51
CA GLU A 305 -38.55 30.44 -4.88
C GLU A 305 -37.30 30.40 -5.77
N HIS A 306 -36.10 30.46 -5.17
CA HIS A 306 -34.82 30.51 -5.86
C HIS A 306 -33.84 29.44 -5.33
N PRO A 307 -34.10 28.16 -5.63
CA PRO A 307 -33.24 27.06 -5.16
C PRO A 307 -31.86 27.12 -5.82
N THR A 308 -30.80 26.97 -5.01
CA THR A 308 -29.42 26.90 -5.49
C THR A 308 -28.93 25.46 -5.49
N ARG A 309 -28.98 24.81 -6.66
CA ARG A 309 -28.50 23.43 -6.84
C ARG A 309 -26.98 23.34 -7.00
N GLY A 310 -26.45 22.12 -6.87
CA GLY A 310 -25.02 21.84 -7.00
C GLY A 310 -24.21 22.20 -5.75
N ARG A 311 -24.87 22.35 -4.59
CA ARG A 311 -24.21 22.48 -3.29
C ARG A 311 -23.96 21.08 -2.74
N TRP A 312 -22.73 20.58 -2.85
CA TRP A 312 -22.38 19.23 -2.42
C TRP A 312 -21.75 19.24 -1.03
N GLY A 313 -22.05 18.21 -0.23
CA GLY A 313 -21.49 18.02 1.11
C GLY A 313 -21.56 16.56 1.56
N GLY A 314 -21.25 16.32 2.84
CA GLY A 314 -21.48 15.02 3.47
C GLY A 314 -22.97 14.68 3.61
N PRO A 315 -23.30 13.45 4.02
CA PRO A 315 -24.69 13.08 4.31
C PRO A 315 -25.28 14.00 5.39
N GLY A 316 -26.43 14.61 5.12
CA GLY A 316 -27.21 15.31 6.15
C GLY A 316 -27.98 14.31 7.04
N GLY A 317 -27.95 14.49 8.36
CA GLY A 317 -28.66 13.64 9.34
C GLY A 317 -28.05 12.25 9.55
N ASP A 318 -28.78 11.34 10.21
CA ASP A 318 -28.36 9.97 10.65
C ASP A 318 -27.94 8.98 9.52
N LYS A 319 -27.76 9.45 8.28
CA LYS A 319 -27.38 8.62 7.12
C LYS A 319 -25.86 8.59 6.91
N ALA A 320 -25.10 8.29 7.95
CA ALA A 320 -23.69 7.94 7.79
C ALA A 320 -23.59 6.48 7.31
N LEU A 321 -23.61 6.27 5.99
CA LEU A 321 -23.17 5.01 5.41
C LEU A 321 -21.82 5.26 4.75
N THR A 322 -20.75 4.84 5.40
CA THR A 322 -19.47 4.62 4.72
C THR A 322 -19.55 3.26 4.03
N ALA A 323 -19.23 3.20 2.74
CA ALA A 323 -19.03 1.93 2.05
C ALA A 323 -18.10 1.03 2.89
N GLY A 324 -18.50 -0.23 3.12
CA GLY A 324 -17.77 -1.16 3.97
C GLY A 324 -16.32 -1.28 3.52
N SER A 325 -15.37 -1.05 4.42
CA SER A 325 -13.93 -0.99 4.12
C SER A 325 -13.30 -2.37 3.78
N SER A 326 -14.11 -3.39 3.50
CA SER A 326 -13.61 -4.75 3.30
C SER A 326 -13.19 -4.96 1.84
N LEU A 327 -11.95 -4.61 1.52
CA LEU A 327 -11.22 -5.24 0.42
C LEU A 327 -10.80 -6.70 0.76
N GLY A 328 -11.05 -7.16 1.99
CA GLY A 328 -10.77 -8.51 2.46
C GLY A 328 -12.02 -9.36 2.67
N GLY A 329 -12.15 -10.45 1.92
CA GLY A 329 -12.74 -11.70 2.41
C GLY A 329 -14.21 -12.00 2.12
N GLY A 330 -14.98 -11.08 1.55
CA GLY A 330 -16.36 -11.38 1.12
C GLY A 330 -16.39 -12.22 -0.16
N VAL A 331 -17.30 -13.19 -0.26
CA VAL A 331 -17.64 -13.84 -1.55
C VAL A 331 -17.98 -12.73 -2.53
N ALA A 332 -17.19 -12.59 -3.60
CA ALA A 332 -17.44 -11.61 -4.63
C ALA A 332 -18.87 -11.82 -5.17
N ARG A 333 -19.80 -10.92 -4.83
CA ARG A 333 -21.07 -10.84 -5.55
C ARG A 333 -20.73 -10.58 -7.00
N ALA A 334 -21.37 -11.31 -7.91
CA ALA A 334 -21.22 -11.06 -9.33
C ALA A 334 -21.57 -9.58 -9.60
N SER A 335 -20.56 -8.79 -9.95
CA SER A 335 -20.75 -7.39 -10.31
C SER A 335 -21.12 -7.28 -11.79
N ARG A 336 -21.91 -6.27 -12.14
CA ARG A 336 -22.14 -5.91 -13.54
C ARG A 336 -20.81 -5.59 -14.24
N PRO A 337 -20.76 -5.65 -15.59
CA PRO A 337 -19.61 -5.19 -16.35
C PRO A 337 -19.21 -3.76 -15.98
N LEU A 338 -17.90 -3.49 -15.92
CA LEU A 338 -17.35 -2.20 -15.53
C LEU A 338 -17.95 -0.98 -16.26
N PRO A 339 -18.18 -1.00 -17.59
CA PRO A 339 -18.82 0.13 -18.30
C PRO A 339 -20.24 0.43 -17.82
N GLU A 340 -20.96 -0.55 -17.26
CA GLU A 340 -22.30 -0.33 -16.73
C GLU A 340 -22.28 0.32 -15.34
N LEU A 341 -21.18 0.18 -14.59
CA LEU A 341 -21.01 0.73 -13.24
C LEU A 341 -20.46 2.16 -13.24
N LEU A 342 -19.83 2.57 -14.35
CA LEU A 342 -19.25 3.89 -14.53
C LEU A 342 -20.27 4.86 -15.12
N LEU A 343 -20.35 6.05 -14.52
CA LEU A 343 -21.02 7.21 -15.11
C LEU A 343 -20.05 8.04 -15.97
N ASP A 344 -18.76 7.75 -15.82
CA ASP A 344 -17.64 8.49 -16.37
C ASP A 344 -16.76 7.56 -17.22
N GLY A 345 -16.33 8.03 -18.40
CA GLY A 345 -15.30 7.32 -19.16
C GLY A 345 -13.97 7.25 -18.41
N PHE A 346 -13.17 6.21 -18.67
CA PHE A 346 -11.78 6.20 -18.26
C PHE A 346 -11.04 7.37 -18.90
N GLY A 347 -10.29 8.14 -18.11
CA GLY A 347 -9.35 9.14 -18.62
C GLY A 347 -8.21 8.48 -19.42
N ASP A 348 -7.16 9.23 -19.76
CA ASP A 348 -6.00 8.67 -20.46
C ASP A 348 -5.20 7.76 -19.50
N VAL A 349 -5.48 6.45 -19.54
CA VAL A 349 -4.88 5.42 -18.67
C VAL A 349 -3.55 4.91 -19.24
N ARG A 350 -2.67 5.82 -19.66
CA ARG A 350 -1.40 5.42 -20.26
C ARG A 350 -0.34 5.23 -19.17
N PRO A 351 0.36 4.08 -19.13
CA PRO A 351 1.60 3.96 -18.36
C PRO A 351 2.54 5.10 -18.75
N ARG A 352 3.17 5.74 -17.77
CA ARG A 352 4.17 6.76 -18.07
C ARG A 352 5.41 6.03 -18.58
N ASP A 353 5.84 6.33 -19.80
CA ASP A 353 7.07 5.78 -20.37
C ASP A 353 8.23 6.04 -19.38
N PRO A 354 8.92 4.99 -18.87
CA PRO A 354 10.03 5.18 -17.96
C PRO A 354 11.05 6.08 -18.65
N ALA A 355 11.26 7.29 -18.12
CA ALA A 355 12.18 8.26 -18.71
C ALA A 355 13.53 7.60 -19.08
N LYS A 356 14.02 7.94 -20.28
CA LYS A 356 15.31 7.48 -20.83
C LYS A 356 16.44 7.55 -19.80
N LYS A 357 16.97 6.36 -19.50
CA LYS A 357 18.15 6.04 -18.69
C LYS A 357 18.08 6.54 -17.23
N PRO A 358 18.11 5.63 -16.25
CA PRO A 358 18.05 6.03 -14.84
C PRO A 358 19.26 6.91 -14.50
N PRO A 359 19.12 7.93 -13.63
CA PRO A 359 20.27 8.37 -12.85
C PRO A 359 20.83 7.13 -12.11
N PRO A 360 22.15 7.04 -11.89
CA PRO A 360 22.74 5.90 -11.18
C PRO A 360 21.95 5.64 -9.89
N ALA A 361 21.67 4.37 -9.58
CA ALA A 361 20.86 3.90 -8.46
C ALA A 361 20.85 4.94 -7.34
N GLY A 362 19.77 5.73 -7.29
CA GLY A 362 19.71 6.87 -6.41
C GLY A 362 19.74 6.34 -5.00
N GLY A 363 20.84 6.61 -4.29
CA GLY A 363 20.91 6.39 -2.85
C GLY A 363 19.69 7.03 -2.19
N ILE A 364 19.31 6.50 -1.02
CA ILE A 364 18.33 7.16 -0.16
C ILE A 364 18.85 8.61 -0.01
N PRO A 365 18.09 9.65 -0.46
CA PRO A 365 18.53 11.03 -0.29
C PRO A 365 18.87 11.22 1.18
N GLU A 366 20.09 11.69 1.45
CA GLU A 366 20.53 11.94 2.82
C GLU A 366 19.45 12.80 3.49
N LEU A 367 19.01 12.35 4.66
CA LEU A 367 18.14 13.15 5.52
C LEU A 367 18.97 14.37 5.92
N GLU A 368 18.93 15.44 5.13
CA GLU A 368 19.56 16.70 5.49
C GLU A 368 18.98 17.17 6.84
N GLU A 369 19.89 17.60 7.71
CA GLU A 369 19.72 17.84 9.16
C GLU A 369 18.62 18.84 9.55
#